data_AF-A0A1G3BS46-F1
#
_entry.id   AF-A0A1G3BS46-F1
#
_cell.length_a   1.000
_cell.length_b   1.000
_cell.length_c   1.000
_cell.angle_alpha   90.00
_cell.angle_beta   90.00
_cell.angle_gamma   90.00
#
_symmetry.space_group_name_H-M   'P 1'
#
loop_
_entity.id
_entity.type
_entity.pdbx_description
1 polymer ?
#
loop_
_entity_poly.entity_id
_entity_poly.type
_entity_poly.pdbx_seq_one_letter_code
_entity_poly.pdbx_strand_id
1 'polypeptide(L)'
;MQRKFHLLNSPKYFSISEEYGMFGVSERNIHQLANIWKGDIVFYYTAHRVGLRTVGFIHGPFEVTSELFYNPEIVWAEDEKKKNKDKYSYRIKFKYLEEHICLNPVPVQVFWDLKEEGKIKTVIDSSALIDKAVTTLLEEEGILLLQALLQANFRSGNYDKKYKADKITEHKVNLLQYTGSKINEFKMEAYLEAYLLRNPEIIHSLAGFENGLSKEYSYETLNQLSTYIAGGAIDIACIYKKKVLDLWLKIGVTVFELKKGIIDPFYVEQIIRYIEWASRLIPGAKKEMVKGILIGRDFGNQTDVKESLLSKMKELKGLYHLEAYTYYIENNLLKFKKLEA
;
A
#
# COMPACT_ATOMS: atom_id res chain seq x y z
N MET A 1 8.00 12.67 -10.54
CA MET A 1 7.35 11.77 -9.56
C MET A 1 8.39 10.75 -9.15
N GLN A 2 8.58 10.49 -7.85
CA GLN A 2 9.51 9.47 -7.39
C GLN A 2 8.90 8.09 -7.69
N ARG A 3 9.64 7.21 -8.37
CA ARG A 3 9.19 5.84 -8.66
C ARG A 3 9.12 5.08 -7.33
N LYS A 4 8.00 4.41 -7.08
CA LYS A 4 7.85 3.48 -5.95
C LYS A 4 8.11 2.04 -6.41
N PHE A 5 8.36 1.18 -5.44
CA PHE A 5 8.61 -0.24 -5.64
C PHE A 5 7.52 -1.06 -4.96
N HIS A 6 7.00 -2.07 -5.66
CA HIS A 6 5.97 -2.95 -5.12
C HIS A 6 6.27 -4.41 -5.45
N LEU A 7 5.82 -5.31 -4.58
CA LEU A 7 5.83 -6.74 -4.82
C LEU A 7 4.39 -7.22 -5.04
N LEU A 8 4.13 -7.78 -6.20
CA LEU A 8 2.88 -8.44 -6.57
C LEU A 8 2.94 -9.90 -6.14
N ASN A 9 1.91 -10.38 -5.46
CA ASN A 9 1.82 -11.74 -4.96
C ASN A 9 0.59 -12.44 -5.50
N SER A 10 0.79 -13.29 -6.51
CA SER A 10 -0.26 -14.18 -7.02
C SER A 10 0.37 -15.36 -7.78
N PRO A 11 0.96 -16.34 -7.05
CA PRO A 11 1.75 -17.42 -7.65
C PRO A 11 0.96 -18.23 -8.69
N LYS A 12 -0.34 -18.44 -8.46
CA LYS A 12 -1.22 -19.19 -9.36
C LYS A 12 -1.40 -18.53 -10.73
N TYR A 13 -1.33 -17.21 -10.80
CA TYR A 13 -1.74 -16.45 -12.00
C TYR A 13 -0.59 -15.79 -12.74
N PHE A 14 0.66 -16.01 -12.32
CA PHE A 14 1.83 -15.34 -12.91
C PHE A 14 1.91 -15.47 -14.43
N SER A 15 1.81 -16.68 -15.00
CA SER A 15 1.92 -16.87 -16.45
C SER A 15 0.86 -16.11 -17.24
N ILE A 16 -0.38 -16.03 -16.73
CA ILE A 16 -1.45 -15.25 -17.36
C ILE A 16 -1.19 -13.75 -17.21
N SER A 17 -0.78 -13.32 -16.01
CA SER A 17 -0.45 -11.92 -15.73
C SER A 17 0.71 -11.42 -16.62
N GLU A 18 1.75 -12.23 -16.83
CA GLU A 18 2.86 -11.93 -17.72
C GLU A 18 2.41 -11.87 -19.18
N GLU A 19 1.62 -12.85 -19.66
CA GLU A 19 1.12 -12.86 -21.04
C GLU A 19 0.24 -11.64 -21.35
N TYR A 20 -0.60 -11.22 -20.40
CA TYR A 20 -1.42 -10.05 -20.56
C TYR A 20 -0.65 -8.75 -20.33
N GLY A 21 0.40 -8.75 -19.50
CA GLY A 21 1.02 -7.53 -18.98
C GLY A 21 0.08 -6.80 -18.02
N MET A 22 -0.59 -7.55 -17.13
CA MET A 22 -1.56 -7.01 -16.18
C MET A 22 -1.52 -7.72 -14.85
N PHE A 23 -1.94 -7.01 -13.81
CA PHE A 23 -2.25 -7.56 -12.51
C PHE A 23 -3.60 -7.03 -12.04
N GLY A 24 -4.37 -7.86 -11.34
CA GLY A 24 -5.71 -7.50 -10.88
C GLY A 24 -5.99 -7.95 -9.45
N VAL A 25 -6.87 -7.21 -8.78
CA VAL A 25 -7.42 -7.54 -7.46
C VAL A 25 -8.93 -7.46 -7.45
N SER A 26 -9.54 -8.15 -6.48
CA SER A 26 -10.98 -8.05 -6.24
C SER A 26 -11.36 -6.71 -5.63
N GLU A 27 -12.65 -6.35 -5.69
CA GLU A 27 -13.20 -5.13 -5.09
C GLU A 27 -12.78 -4.95 -3.62
N ARG A 28 -12.68 -6.04 -2.86
CA ARG A 28 -12.32 -6.00 -1.44
C ARG A 28 -10.88 -5.56 -1.19
N ASN A 29 -10.00 -5.78 -2.16
CA ASN A 29 -8.56 -5.54 -2.05
C ASN A 29 -8.11 -4.35 -2.91
N ILE A 30 -9.04 -3.50 -3.36
CA ILE A 30 -8.73 -2.37 -4.24
C ILE A 30 -7.68 -1.41 -3.65
N HIS A 31 -7.72 -1.23 -2.33
CA HIS A 31 -6.75 -0.41 -1.58
C HIS A 31 -5.30 -0.88 -1.79
N GLN A 32 -5.08 -2.19 -2.01
CA GLN A 32 -3.74 -2.75 -2.24
C GLN A 32 -3.12 -2.26 -3.56
N LEU A 33 -3.91 -1.97 -4.59
CA LEU A 33 -3.44 -1.37 -5.85
C LEU A 33 -3.55 0.16 -5.87
N ALA A 34 -4.24 0.77 -4.92
CA ALA A 34 -4.50 2.20 -4.95
C ALA A 34 -3.21 3.05 -4.79
N ASN A 35 -2.15 2.48 -4.22
CA ASN A 35 -0.87 3.15 -4.04
C ASN A 35 0.11 2.96 -5.22
N ILE A 36 -0.23 2.14 -6.22
CA ILE A 36 0.59 1.91 -7.43
C ILE A 36 0.24 2.93 -8.52
N TRP A 37 1.22 3.66 -9.03
CA TRP A 37 1.04 4.67 -10.07
C TRP A 37 1.74 4.27 -11.37
N LYS A 38 1.34 4.91 -12.48
CA LYS A 38 2.08 4.76 -13.72
C LYS A 38 3.53 5.21 -13.55
N GLY A 39 4.47 4.39 -14.00
CA GLY A 39 5.92 4.59 -13.86
C GLY A 39 6.53 3.96 -12.61
N ASP A 40 5.72 3.44 -11.67
CA ASP A 40 6.23 2.66 -10.54
C ASP A 40 6.83 1.33 -11.05
N ILE A 41 7.73 0.75 -10.25
CA ILE A 41 8.37 -0.53 -10.53
C ILE A 41 7.70 -1.62 -9.70
N VAL A 42 7.35 -2.71 -10.36
CA VAL A 42 6.77 -3.89 -9.71
C VAL A 42 7.64 -5.11 -9.93
N PHE A 43 7.71 -5.94 -8.90
CA PHE A 43 8.26 -7.28 -8.93
C PHE A 43 7.13 -8.27 -8.75
N TYR A 44 7.31 -9.52 -9.20
CA TYR A 44 6.28 -10.54 -9.06
C TYR A 44 6.81 -11.75 -8.28
N TYR A 45 6.20 -12.01 -7.13
CA TYR A 45 6.49 -13.19 -6.32
C TYR A 45 5.71 -14.41 -6.82
N THR A 46 6.44 -15.51 -6.99
CA THR A 46 5.89 -16.84 -7.23
C THR A 46 6.50 -17.83 -6.24
N ALA A 47 5.84 -18.96 -6.03
CA ALA A 47 6.39 -20.04 -5.22
C ALA A 47 6.06 -21.38 -5.87
N HIS A 48 7.06 -22.24 -6.00
CA HIS A 48 6.89 -23.57 -6.54
C HIS A 48 7.79 -24.59 -5.82
N ARG A 49 7.49 -25.88 -5.99
CA ARG A 49 8.26 -26.96 -5.39
C ARG A 49 9.58 -27.15 -6.15
N VAL A 50 10.69 -27.15 -5.41
CA VAL A 50 12.03 -27.52 -5.86
C VAL A 50 12.49 -28.68 -4.97
N GLY A 51 12.48 -29.90 -5.54
CA GLY A 51 12.66 -31.13 -4.76
C GLY A 51 11.59 -31.27 -3.67
N LEU A 52 12.03 -31.36 -2.41
CA LEU A 52 11.14 -31.48 -1.24
C LEU A 52 10.73 -30.15 -0.61
N ARG A 53 11.22 -29.01 -1.12
CA ARG A 53 10.99 -27.68 -0.53
C ARG A 53 10.13 -26.81 -1.44
N THR A 54 9.27 -26.00 -0.86
CA THR A 54 8.64 -24.87 -1.59
C THR A 54 9.59 -23.70 -1.54
N VAL A 55 9.96 -23.16 -2.70
CA VAL A 55 10.89 -22.04 -2.83
C VAL A 55 10.19 -20.86 -3.50
N GLY A 56 10.38 -19.67 -2.93
CA GLY A 56 9.90 -18.42 -3.49
C GLY A 56 10.86 -17.87 -4.55
N PHE A 57 10.31 -17.22 -5.56
CA PHE A 57 11.05 -16.61 -6.66
C PHE A 57 10.50 -15.23 -6.99
N ILE A 58 11.40 -14.28 -7.23
CA ILE A 58 11.08 -12.92 -7.64
C ILE A 58 11.34 -12.79 -9.14
N HIS A 59 10.31 -12.37 -9.88
CA HIS A 59 10.34 -12.06 -11.30
C HIS A 59 10.27 -10.54 -11.52
N GLY A 60 10.68 -10.09 -12.70
CA GLY A 60 10.77 -8.67 -13.06
C GLY A 60 12.23 -8.19 -13.11
N PRO A 61 12.50 -6.88 -13.08
CA PRO A 61 11.54 -5.79 -12.81
C PRO A 61 10.56 -5.57 -13.97
N PHE A 62 9.39 -5.03 -13.63
CA PHE A 62 8.41 -4.53 -14.58
C PHE A 62 8.08 -3.06 -14.28
N GLU A 63 7.85 -2.24 -15.31
CA GLU A 63 7.34 -0.88 -15.18
C GLU A 63 5.82 -0.87 -15.34
N VAL A 64 5.13 -0.14 -14.47
CA VAL A 64 3.67 0.05 -14.53
C VAL A 64 3.34 1.06 -15.64
N THR A 65 2.46 0.68 -16.56
CA THR A 65 2.17 1.45 -17.78
C THR A 65 0.79 2.10 -17.80
N SER A 66 -0.09 1.77 -16.85
CA SER A 66 -1.41 2.37 -16.69
C SER A 66 -1.63 2.92 -15.29
N GLU A 67 -2.65 3.78 -15.14
CA GLU A 67 -3.24 4.04 -13.82
C GLU A 67 -4.07 2.83 -13.34
N LEU A 68 -4.56 2.87 -12.11
CA LEU A 68 -5.57 1.91 -11.63
C LEU A 68 -6.88 2.11 -12.41
N PHE A 69 -7.36 1.03 -13.02
CA PHE A 69 -8.60 1.03 -13.79
C PHE A 69 -9.50 -0.14 -13.41
N TYR A 70 -10.76 -0.04 -13.81
CA TYR A 70 -11.73 -1.12 -13.75
C TYR A 70 -11.93 -1.73 -15.14
N ASN A 71 -11.97 -3.05 -15.24
CA ASN A 71 -12.41 -3.78 -16.43
C ASN A 71 -13.06 -5.11 -16.03
N PRO A 72 -14.29 -5.41 -16.50
CA PRO A 72 -15.02 -6.61 -16.11
C PRO A 72 -14.71 -7.85 -16.97
N GLU A 73 -14.01 -7.72 -18.11
CA GLU A 73 -13.76 -8.84 -19.03
C GLU A 73 -12.95 -9.94 -18.34
N ILE A 74 -13.34 -11.20 -18.52
CA ILE A 74 -12.70 -12.34 -17.86
C ILE A 74 -11.29 -12.57 -18.40
N VAL A 75 -10.30 -12.51 -17.52
CA VAL A 75 -8.87 -12.73 -17.79
C VAL A 75 -8.32 -13.87 -16.91
N TRP A 76 -8.67 -13.88 -15.61
CA TRP A 76 -8.11 -14.85 -14.65
C TRP A 76 -9.15 -15.80 -14.09
N ALA A 77 -10.30 -15.29 -13.65
CA ALA A 77 -11.35 -16.11 -13.04
C ALA A 77 -12.70 -15.38 -13.05
N GLU A 78 -13.76 -16.10 -13.39
CA GLU A 78 -15.12 -15.60 -13.25
C GLU A 78 -15.50 -15.40 -11.77
N ASP A 79 -16.23 -14.34 -11.47
CA ASP A 79 -16.76 -14.04 -10.15
C ASP A 79 -18.04 -14.88 -9.89
N GLU A 80 -17.97 -15.76 -8.90
CA GLU A 80 -19.10 -16.61 -8.47
C GLU A 80 -20.37 -15.81 -8.14
N LYS A 81 -20.23 -14.55 -7.69
CA LYS A 81 -21.35 -13.68 -7.32
C LYS A 81 -21.83 -12.80 -8.47
N LYS A 82 -21.02 -12.61 -9.51
CA LYS A 82 -21.29 -11.70 -10.63
C LYS A 82 -20.95 -12.41 -11.94
N LYS A 83 -21.90 -13.21 -12.45
CA LYS A 83 -21.77 -13.93 -13.74
C LYS A 83 -21.25 -13.00 -14.85
N ASN A 84 -20.41 -13.54 -15.72
CA ASN A 84 -19.75 -12.85 -16.83
C ASN A 84 -18.86 -11.67 -16.41
N LYS A 85 -18.35 -11.65 -15.18
CA LYS A 85 -17.37 -10.65 -14.72
C LYS A 85 -16.16 -11.33 -14.12
N ASP A 86 -14.99 -10.73 -14.34
CA ASP A 86 -13.77 -11.17 -13.69
C ASP A 86 -13.78 -10.82 -12.19
N LYS A 87 -13.37 -11.78 -11.36
CA LYS A 87 -13.17 -11.63 -9.92
C LYS A 87 -12.13 -10.55 -9.58
N TYR A 88 -11.16 -10.34 -10.45
CA TYR A 88 -10.01 -9.42 -10.32
C TYR A 88 -10.12 -8.25 -11.31
N SER A 89 -11.25 -7.54 -11.23
CA SER A 89 -11.64 -6.49 -12.18
C SER A 89 -11.01 -5.12 -11.93
N TYR A 90 -10.27 -4.93 -10.83
CA TYR A 90 -9.49 -3.71 -10.58
C TYR A 90 -8.02 -3.97 -10.88
N ARG A 91 -7.44 -3.23 -11.81
CA ARG A 91 -6.23 -3.66 -12.52
C ARG A 91 -5.21 -2.54 -12.70
N ILE A 92 -3.99 -2.98 -12.96
CA ILE A 92 -2.90 -2.19 -13.54
C ILE A 92 -2.31 -2.95 -14.73
N LYS A 93 -1.74 -2.23 -15.69
CA LYS A 93 -0.90 -2.79 -16.77
C LYS A 93 0.57 -2.63 -16.40
N PHE A 94 1.39 -3.59 -16.76
CA PHE A 94 2.85 -3.54 -16.59
C PHE A 94 3.55 -4.19 -17.79
N LYS A 95 4.80 -3.79 -18.01
CA LYS A 95 5.69 -4.36 -19.05
C LYS A 95 7.07 -4.56 -18.46
N TYR A 96 7.90 -5.42 -19.06
CA TYR A 96 9.31 -5.50 -18.67
C TYR A 96 9.96 -4.11 -18.78
N LEU A 97 10.89 -3.82 -17.86
CA LEU A 97 11.64 -2.57 -17.88
C LEU A 97 12.48 -2.50 -19.17
N GLU A 98 12.23 -1.50 -20.02
CA GLU A 98 12.85 -1.39 -21.35
C GLU A 98 14.37 -1.24 -21.26
N GLU A 99 14.86 -0.56 -20.23
CA GLU A 99 16.28 -0.36 -19.99
C GLU A 99 17.02 -1.67 -19.72
N HIS A 100 16.36 -2.66 -19.09
CA HIS A 100 16.97 -3.95 -18.79
C HIS A 100 15.94 -5.04 -18.51
N ILE A 101 15.82 -6.00 -19.42
CA ILE A 101 14.87 -7.11 -19.34
C ILE A 101 15.49 -8.27 -18.55
N CYS A 102 14.91 -8.59 -17.40
CA CYS A 102 15.32 -9.73 -16.57
C CYS A 102 14.36 -10.91 -16.75
N LEU A 103 14.80 -11.93 -17.50
CA LEU A 103 14.00 -13.12 -17.77
C LEU A 103 14.25 -14.27 -16.78
N ASN A 104 15.40 -14.25 -16.09
CA ASN A 104 15.71 -15.24 -15.06
C ASN A 104 15.25 -14.73 -13.69
N PRO A 105 14.28 -15.39 -13.04
CA PRO A 105 13.89 -15.01 -11.68
C PRO A 105 14.99 -15.33 -10.67
N VAL A 106 15.02 -14.58 -9.57
CA VAL A 106 15.94 -14.86 -8.46
C VAL A 106 15.22 -15.58 -7.32
N PRO A 107 15.84 -16.61 -6.70
CA PRO A 107 15.28 -17.24 -5.53
C PRO A 107 15.32 -16.27 -4.33
N VAL A 108 14.27 -16.27 -3.50
CA VAL A 108 14.18 -15.35 -2.34
C VAL A 108 15.32 -15.54 -1.32
N GLN A 109 15.96 -16.71 -1.35
CA GLN A 109 17.13 -17.04 -0.54
C GLN A 109 18.29 -16.07 -0.72
N VAL A 110 18.45 -15.48 -1.90
CA VAL A 110 19.51 -14.48 -2.18
C VAL A 110 19.40 -13.26 -1.27
N PHE A 111 18.22 -13.03 -0.68
CA PHE A 111 17.97 -11.89 0.20
C PHE A 111 17.99 -12.25 1.70
N TRP A 112 18.27 -13.50 2.09
CA TRP A 112 18.24 -13.91 3.50
C TRP A 112 19.27 -13.17 4.35
N ASP A 113 20.50 -13.03 3.88
CA ASP A 113 21.54 -12.28 4.59
C ASP A 113 21.12 -10.81 4.79
N LEU A 114 20.52 -10.20 3.76
CA LEU A 114 19.98 -8.83 3.84
C LEU A 114 18.82 -8.72 4.83
N LYS A 115 18.04 -9.78 5.02
CA LYS A 115 16.99 -9.86 6.04
C LYS A 115 17.60 -9.95 7.44
N GLU A 116 18.60 -10.82 7.63
CA GLU A 116 19.29 -11.00 8.92
C GLU A 116 20.03 -9.73 9.35
N GLU A 117 20.62 -8.99 8.41
CA GLU A 117 21.21 -7.67 8.62
C GLU A 117 20.16 -6.56 8.85
N GLY A 118 18.87 -6.87 8.74
CA GLY A 118 17.77 -5.93 8.93
C GLY A 118 17.62 -4.89 7.81
N LYS A 119 18.25 -5.12 6.64
CA LYS A 119 18.18 -4.24 5.45
C LYS A 119 16.90 -4.43 4.65
N ILE A 120 16.31 -5.63 4.69
CA ILE A 120 15.00 -5.93 4.10
C ILE A 120 14.09 -6.54 5.16
N LYS A 121 12.88 -5.98 5.28
CA LYS A 121 11.86 -6.37 6.25
C LYS A 121 10.50 -6.67 5.62
N THR A 122 10.20 -6.28 4.38
CA THR A 122 8.82 -6.39 3.86
C THR A 122 8.62 -7.48 2.82
N VAL A 123 9.69 -8.04 2.23
CA VAL A 123 9.62 -8.91 1.04
C VAL A 123 9.78 -10.41 1.34
N ILE A 124 10.48 -10.79 2.42
CA ILE A 124 11.12 -12.12 2.53
C ILE A 124 10.55 -12.94 3.70
N ASP A 125 9.36 -12.57 4.18
CA ASP A 125 8.63 -13.40 5.11
C ASP A 125 7.34 -13.88 4.46
N SER A 126 7.18 -15.20 4.36
CA SER A 126 5.94 -15.78 3.85
C SER A 126 4.74 -15.31 4.67
N SER A 127 4.91 -15.04 5.97
CA SER A 127 3.87 -14.46 6.82
C SER A 127 3.45 -13.05 6.41
N ALA A 128 4.39 -12.25 5.86
CA ALA A 128 4.11 -10.90 5.37
C ALA A 128 3.35 -10.89 4.03
N LEU A 129 3.29 -12.04 3.34
CA LEU A 129 2.59 -12.22 2.07
C LEU A 129 1.25 -12.95 2.22
N ILE A 130 0.92 -13.46 3.42
CA ILE A 130 -0.38 -14.07 3.68
C ILE A 130 -1.48 -13.03 3.47
N ASP A 131 -2.50 -13.39 2.68
CA ASP A 131 -3.67 -12.57 2.36
C ASP A 131 -3.39 -11.19 1.71
N LYS A 132 -2.17 -10.97 1.20
CA LYS A 132 -1.78 -9.76 0.48
C LYS A 132 -1.47 -10.06 -0.97
N ALA A 133 -2.15 -9.34 -1.86
CA ALA A 133 -1.89 -9.35 -3.29
C ALA A 133 -0.77 -8.36 -3.67
N VAL A 134 -0.55 -7.31 -2.87
CA VAL A 134 0.47 -6.28 -3.11
C VAL A 134 1.13 -5.88 -1.80
N THR A 135 2.45 -5.78 -1.81
CA THR A 135 3.24 -5.16 -0.74
C THR A 135 3.99 -3.97 -1.32
N THR A 136 3.76 -2.77 -0.80
CA THR A 136 4.59 -1.60 -1.11
C THR A 136 5.90 -1.72 -0.34
N LEU A 137 7.02 -1.57 -1.05
CA LEU A 137 8.36 -1.72 -0.50
C LEU A 137 8.91 -0.35 -0.09
N LEU A 138 9.79 -0.34 0.91
CA LEU A 138 10.65 0.82 1.11
C LEU A 138 11.53 1.01 -0.12
N GLU A 139 11.89 2.26 -0.41
CA GLU A 139 12.78 2.61 -1.50
C GLU A 139 14.08 1.80 -1.45
N GLU A 140 14.71 1.70 -0.27
CA GLU A 140 15.96 0.98 -0.10
C GLU A 140 15.80 -0.54 -0.35
N GLU A 141 14.65 -1.12 0.00
CA GLU A 141 14.35 -2.53 -0.27
C GLU A 141 14.14 -2.78 -1.77
N GLY A 142 13.38 -1.91 -2.43
CA GLY A 142 13.15 -1.98 -3.87
C GLY A 142 14.43 -1.90 -4.69
N ILE A 143 15.37 -1.03 -4.28
CA ILE A 143 16.69 -0.90 -4.90
C ILE A 143 17.50 -2.19 -4.75
N LEU A 144 17.52 -2.80 -3.57
CA LEU A 144 18.25 -4.06 -3.33
C LEU A 144 17.66 -5.21 -4.16
N LEU A 145 16.33 -5.29 -4.28
CA LEU A 145 15.66 -6.27 -5.14
C LEU A 145 16.02 -6.09 -6.60
N LEU A 146 15.96 -4.85 -7.09
CA LEU A 146 16.34 -4.51 -8.46
C LEU A 146 17.79 -4.89 -8.73
N GLN A 147 18.70 -4.54 -7.82
CA GLN A 147 20.12 -4.85 -7.93
C GLN A 147 20.38 -6.36 -8.04
N ALA A 148 19.75 -7.17 -7.18
CA ALA A 148 19.91 -8.63 -7.23
C ALA A 148 19.41 -9.25 -8.53
N LEU A 149 18.27 -8.76 -9.06
CA LEU A 149 17.75 -9.19 -10.35
C LEU A 149 18.70 -8.86 -11.50
N LEU A 150 19.24 -7.64 -11.53
CA LEU A 150 20.21 -7.22 -12.54
C LEU A 150 21.51 -8.03 -12.45
N GLN A 151 21.99 -8.33 -11.24
CA GLN A 151 23.18 -9.17 -11.03
C GLN A 151 22.98 -10.60 -11.54
N ALA A 152 21.80 -11.19 -11.32
CA ALA A 152 21.45 -12.50 -11.84
C ALA A 152 21.19 -12.51 -13.35
N ASN A 153 20.88 -11.35 -13.93
CA ASN A 153 20.61 -11.15 -15.35
C ASN A 153 21.60 -10.15 -15.96
N PHE A 154 22.91 -10.41 -15.85
CA PHE A 154 23.93 -9.41 -16.25
C PHE A 154 23.84 -8.94 -17.71
N ARG A 155 23.19 -9.71 -18.59
CA ARG A 155 22.79 -9.30 -19.94
C ARG A 155 21.28 -9.13 -19.97
N SER A 156 20.83 -8.05 -20.57
CA SER A 156 19.41 -7.84 -20.88
C SER A 156 18.91 -8.96 -21.79
N GLY A 157 17.75 -9.52 -21.45
CA GLY A 157 17.05 -10.48 -22.28
C GLY A 157 16.39 -9.82 -23.49
N ASN A 158 15.83 -10.65 -24.38
CA ASN A 158 14.97 -10.19 -25.47
C ASN A 158 13.55 -10.72 -25.23
N TYR A 159 12.58 -9.81 -25.11
CA TYR A 159 11.17 -10.15 -24.94
C TYR A 159 10.36 -9.55 -26.09
N ASP A 160 9.97 -10.40 -27.04
CA ASP A 160 9.32 -10.03 -28.29
C ASP A 160 7.80 -10.27 -28.29
N LYS A 161 7.25 -10.81 -27.20
CA LYS A 161 5.82 -11.08 -27.07
C LYS A 161 5.04 -9.77 -26.94
N LYS A 162 3.97 -9.65 -27.73
CA LYS A 162 2.99 -8.56 -27.58
C LYS A 162 2.04 -8.84 -26.43
N TYR A 163 1.94 -7.90 -25.50
CA TYR A 163 1.01 -7.96 -24.38
C TYR A 163 -0.45 -7.91 -24.85
N LYS A 164 -1.27 -8.85 -24.38
CA LYS A 164 -2.71 -8.89 -24.75
C LYS A 164 -3.50 -7.70 -24.20
N ALA A 165 -3.06 -7.09 -23.10
CA ALA A 165 -3.77 -5.99 -22.46
C ALA A 165 -3.76 -4.67 -23.23
N ASP A 166 -2.95 -4.53 -24.27
CA ASP A 166 -2.97 -3.34 -25.13
C ASP A 166 -4.35 -3.15 -25.81
N LYS A 167 -5.18 -4.20 -25.88
CA LYS A 167 -6.53 -4.17 -26.45
C LYS A 167 -7.66 -4.02 -25.42
N ILE A 168 -7.33 -4.01 -24.13
CA ILE A 168 -8.33 -3.98 -23.05
C ILE A 168 -8.74 -2.54 -22.73
N THR A 169 -10.05 -2.32 -22.67
CA THR A 169 -10.65 -1.02 -22.32
C THR A 169 -10.42 -0.70 -20.84
N GLU A 170 -9.93 0.51 -20.56
CA GLU A 170 -9.70 1.02 -19.21
C GLU A 170 -10.85 1.92 -18.77
N HIS A 171 -11.58 1.53 -17.71
CA HIS A 171 -12.60 2.40 -17.11
C HIS A 171 -12.06 3.06 -15.85
N LYS A 172 -12.32 4.37 -15.70
CA LYS A 172 -11.95 5.10 -14.47
C LYS A 172 -12.66 4.50 -13.27
N VAL A 173 -11.92 4.30 -12.18
CA VAL A 173 -12.46 3.81 -10.91
C VAL A 173 -13.15 4.96 -10.17
N ASN A 174 -14.40 4.74 -9.74
CA ASN A 174 -15.06 5.62 -8.79
C ASN A 174 -14.83 5.12 -7.35
N LEU A 175 -13.97 5.82 -6.61
CA LEU A 175 -13.61 5.46 -5.23
C LEU A 175 -14.53 6.05 -4.16
N LEU A 176 -15.33 7.08 -4.50
CA LEU A 176 -16.32 7.66 -3.59
C LEU A 176 -17.60 6.82 -3.59
N GLN A 177 -17.50 5.63 -3.00
CA GLN A 177 -18.61 4.68 -2.86
C GLN A 177 -19.12 4.68 -1.41
N TYR A 178 -20.28 5.29 -1.19
CA TYR A 178 -20.86 5.44 0.14
C TYR A 178 -22.37 5.13 0.15
N THR A 179 -22.88 4.95 1.36
CA THR A 179 -24.29 4.68 1.68
C THR A 179 -24.77 5.66 2.75
N GLY A 180 -26.08 5.91 2.81
CA GLY A 180 -26.70 6.80 3.78
C GLY A 180 -27.18 8.11 3.15
N SER A 181 -28.29 8.66 3.66
CA SER A 181 -28.92 9.89 3.14
C SER A 181 -28.61 11.13 3.96
N LYS A 182 -28.37 10.97 5.28
CA LYS A 182 -28.05 12.07 6.22
C LYS A 182 -26.59 12.07 6.66
N ILE A 183 -26.01 10.89 6.84
CA ILE A 183 -24.58 10.73 7.13
C ILE A 183 -24.04 9.68 6.18
N ASN A 184 -23.05 10.07 5.39
CA ASN A 184 -22.43 9.21 4.39
C ASN A 184 -21.42 8.29 5.08
N GLU A 185 -21.59 6.98 4.91
CA GLU A 185 -20.64 5.94 5.33
C GLU A 185 -20.07 5.26 4.09
N PHE A 186 -18.75 5.11 4.00
CA PHE A 186 -18.15 4.32 2.92
C PHE A 186 -18.67 2.89 2.91
N LYS A 187 -18.96 2.37 1.72
CA LYS A 187 -19.41 0.98 1.51
C LYS A 187 -18.43 -0.02 2.12
N MET A 188 -17.14 0.25 2.02
CA MET A 188 -16.05 -0.53 2.60
C MET A 188 -14.90 0.40 3.02
N GLU A 189 -14.17 0.00 4.06
CA GLU A 189 -12.93 0.67 4.48
C GLU A 189 -11.89 0.72 3.36
N ALA A 190 -11.81 -0.34 2.54
CA ALA A 190 -10.97 -0.40 1.35
C ALA A 190 -11.24 0.75 0.35
N TYR A 191 -12.46 1.29 0.25
CA TYR A 191 -12.74 2.44 -0.61
C TYR A 191 -12.22 3.76 0.01
N LEU A 192 -12.33 3.92 1.33
CA LEU A 192 -11.77 5.06 2.05
C LEU A 192 -10.24 5.08 1.94
N GLU A 193 -9.59 3.94 2.21
CA GLU A 193 -8.14 3.79 2.09
C GLU A 193 -7.69 4.04 0.64
N ALA A 194 -8.35 3.42 -0.34
CA ALA A 194 -8.02 3.64 -1.75
C ALA A 194 -8.21 5.10 -2.18
N TYR A 195 -9.26 5.76 -1.69
CA TYR A 195 -9.49 7.18 -1.97
C TYR A 195 -8.35 8.04 -1.42
N LEU A 196 -7.96 7.84 -0.16
CA LEU A 196 -6.83 8.55 0.44
C LEU A 196 -5.53 8.30 -0.33
N LEU A 197 -5.23 7.06 -0.69
CA LEU A 197 -4.02 6.70 -1.43
C LEU A 197 -3.98 7.32 -2.84
N ARG A 198 -5.14 7.60 -3.45
CA ARG A 198 -5.27 8.30 -4.74
C ARG A 198 -5.36 9.81 -4.63
N ASN A 199 -5.38 10.36 -3.42
CA ASN A 199 -5.38 11.79 -3.12
C ASN A 199 -4.32 12.06 -2.03
N PRO A 200 -3.02 11.79 -2.31
CA PRO A 200 -1.95 11.82 -1.30
C PRO A 200 -1.79 13.18 -0.62
N GLU A 201 -2.13 14.27 -1.29
CA GLU A 201 -2.16 15.61 -0.71
C GLU A 201 -3.05 15.71 0.54
N ILE A 202 -4.16 14.97 0.57
CA ILE A 202 -5.04 14.89 1.75
C ILE A 202 -4.29 14.22 2.90
N ILE A 203 -3.64 13.08 2.64
CA ILE A 203 -2.88 12.33 3.65
C ILE A 203 -1.80 13.22 4.29
N HIS A 204 -1.03 13.91 3.44
CA HIS A 204 0.07 14.75 3.90
C HIS A 204 -0.41 16.01 4.62
N SER A 205 -1.51 16.60 4.17
CA SER A 205 -2.16 17.71 4.87
C SER A 205 -2.62 17.30 6.27
N LEU A 206 -3.30 16.16 6.41
CA LEU A 206 -3.73 15.62 7.71
C LEU A 206 -2.55 15.30 8.63
N ALA A 207 -1.42 14.87 8.05
CA ALA A 207 -0.20 14.64 8.80
C ALA A 207 0.46 15.95 9.30
N GLY A 208 0.11 17.11 8.74
CA GLY A 208 0.78 18.39 8.99
C GLY A 208 2.06 18.58 8.17
N PHE A 209 2.20 17.85 7.06
CA PHE A 209 3.34 17.95 6.15
C PHE A 209 3.01 18.85 4.95
N GLU A 210 3.17 20.15 5.16
CA GLU A 210 2.77 21.19 4.18
C GLU A 210 3.80 21.41 3.06
N ASN A 211 5.05 20.96 3.24
CA ASN A 211 6.15 21.21 2.29
C ASN A 211 6.05 20.40 0.99
N GLY A 212 5.21 19.36 0.95
CA GLY A 212 5.03 18.50 -0.23
C GLY A 212 6.31 17.86 -0.76
N LEU A 213 6.29 17.42 -2.02
CA LEU A 213 7.49 16.95 -2.73
C LEU A 213 8.27 18.14 -3.29
N SER A 214 9.55 18.22 -2.97
CA SER A 214 10.47 19.24 -3.48
C SER A 214 11.91 18.72 -3.54
N LYS A 215 12.86 19.59 -3.91
CA LYS A 215 14.30 19.26 -3.87
C LYS A 215 14.82 19.03 -2.44
N GLU A 216 14.11 19.54 -1.44
CA GLU A 216 14.50 19.50 -0.04
C GLU A 216 13.66 18.53 0.78
N TYR A 217 12.48 18.14 0.28
CA TYR A 217 11.50 17.35 1.01
C TYR A 217 10.98 16.22 0.13
N SER A 218 10.89 15.01 0.70
CA SER A 218 10.29 13.86 0.04
C SER A 218 9.47 13.04 1.04
N TYR A 219 8.63 12.16 0.51
CA TYR A 219 7.88 11.22 1.33
C TYR A 219 7.76 9.86 0.65
N GLU A 220 7.60 8.82 1.46
CA GLU A 220 7.20 7.49 1.01
C GLU A 220 5.86 7.15 1.66
N THR A 221 4.87 6.78 0.85
CA THR A 221 3.58 6.29 1.32
C THR A 221 3.56 4.78 1.16
N LEU A 222 3.36 4.07 2.27
CA LEU A 222 3.17 2.63 2.35
C LEU A 222 1.71 2.35 2.72
N ASN A 223 1.17 1.24 2.24
CA ASN A 223 -0.16 0.79 2.59
C ASN A 223 -0.13 -0.71 2.92
N GLN A 224 -1.02 -1.13 3.83
CA GLN A 224 -1.09 -2.52 4.30
C GLN A 224 0.27 -3.03 4.80
N LEU A 225 1.00 -2.22 5.55
CA LEU A 225 2.33 -2.58 6.04
C LEU A 225 2.22 -3.76 7.01
N SER A 226 2.79 -4.90 6.64
CA SER A 226 2.67 -6.13 7.44
C SER A 226 3.37 -6.00 8.78
N THR A 227 2.69 -6.46 9.84
CA THR A 227 3.30 -6.55 11.15
C THR A 227 3.58 -8.02 11.43
N TYR A 228 4.79 -8.32 11.92
CA TYR A 228 5.21 -9.67 12.30
C TYR A 228 4.45 -10.20 13.54
N ILE A 229 3.57 -9.40 14.12
CA ILE A 229 2.95 -9.62 15.42
C ILE A 229 1.43 -9.70 15.20
N ALA A 230 0.90 -10.92 15.24
CA ALA A 230 -0.53 -11.23 15.27
C ALA A 230 -1.37 -10.86 14.00
N GLY A 231 -0.76 -10.91 12.80
CA GLY A 231 -1.51 -10.78 11.54
C GLY A 231 -2.14 -9.40 11.28
N GLY A 232 -1.74 -8.39 12.05
CA GLY A 232 -2.15 -7.00 11.82
C GLY A 232 -1.42 -6.38 10.63
N ALA A 233 -2.04 -5.37 10.03
CA ALA A 233 -1.40 -4.53 9.02
C ALA A 233 -1.67 -3.07 9.36
N ILE A 234 -0.66 -2.20 9.24
CA ILE A 234 -0.89 -0.76 9.34
C ILE A 234 -1.54 -0.32 8.02
N ASP A 235 -2.72 0.31 8.11
CA ASP A 235 -3.52 0.69 6.93
C ASP A 235 -2.69 1.58 5.99
N ILE A 236 -2.20 2.72 6.49
CA ILE A 236 -1.31 3.63 5.76
C ILE A 236 -0.18 4.08 6.69
N ALA A 237 1.05 4.10 6.19
CA ALA A 237 2.19 4.73 6.83
C ALA A 237 2.87 5.69 5.86
N CYS A 238 3.18 6.91 6.30
CA CYS A 238 3.91 7.91 5.53
C CYS A 238 5.23 8.20 6.22
N ILE A 239 6.34 8.11 5.48
CA ILE A 239 7.69 8.41 5.97
C ILE A 239 8.10 9.73 5.33
N TYR A 240 8.39 10.74 6.15
CA TYR A 240 8.80 12.06 5.66
C TYR A 240 10.31 12.21 5.75
N LYS A 241 10.93 12.67 4.67
CA LYS A 241 12.37 12.90 4.58
C LYS A 241 12.67 14.36 4.26
N LYS A 242 13.79 14.86 4.80
CA LYS A 242 14.38 16.15 4.45
C LYS A 242 15.80 15.94 3.98
N LYS A 243 16.20 16.67 2.94
CA LYS A 243 17.57 16.70 2.45
C LYS A 243 18.40 17.67 3.29
N VAL A 244 19.46 17.17 3.94
CA VAL A 244 20.39 17.94 4.78
C VAL A 244 21.80 17.49 4.46
N LEU A 245 22.71 18.41 4.11
CA LEU A 245 24.09 18.08 3.69
C LEU A 245 24.15 17.03 2.57
N ASP A 246 23.25 17.13 1.60
CA ASP A 246 23.04 16.16 0.51
C ASP A 246 22.60 14.74 0.93
N LEU A 247 22.25 14.54 2.21
CA LEU A 247 21.73 13.29 2.73
C LEU A 247 20.23 13.39 2.98
N TRP A 248 19.49 12.35 2.59
CA TRP A 248 18.07 12.22 2.92
C TRP A 248 17.90 11.68 4.34
N LEU A 249 17.40 12.52 5.24
CA LEU A 249 17.16 12.18 6.63
C LEU A 249 15.67 12.03 6.90
N LYS A 250 15.27 10.95 7.57
CA LYS A 250 13.89 10.77 8.03
C LYS A 250 13.61 11.76 9.17
N ILE A 251 12.59 12.59 9.02
CA ILE A 251 12.22 13.63 9.99
C ILE A 251 10.94 13.29 10.76
N GLY A 252 10.14 12.35 10.25
CA GLY A 252 8.90 11.93 10.91
C GLY A 252 8.24 10.77 10.18
N VAL A 253 7.34 10.10 10.90
CA VAL A 253 6.47 9.05 10.35
C VAL A 253 5.04 9.36 10.79
N THR A 254 4.06 9.17 9.92
CA THR A 254 2.64 9.19 10.30
C THR A 254 2.00 7.86 9.95
N VAL A 255 1.34 7.24 10.91
CA VAL A 255 0.52 6.04 10.69
C VAL A 255 -0.95 6.39 10.80
N PHE A 256 -1.77 5.75 9.97
CA PHE A 256 -3.22 5.95 9.94
C PHE A 256 -3.94 4.65 10.27
N GLU A 257 -4.97 4.77 11.10
CA GLU A 257 -5.99 3.75 11.33
C GLU A 257 -7.30 4.31 10.79
N LEU A 258 -7.86 3.65 9.79
CA LEU A 258 -9.02 4.11 9.05
C LEU A 258 -10.23 3.28 9.47
N LYS A 259 -11.38 3.92 9.63
CA LYS A 259 -12.64 3.25 9.89
C LYS A 259 -13.70 3.75 8.95
N LYS A 260 -14.41 2.83 8.30
CA LYS A 260 -15.62 3.23 7.56
C LYS A 260 -16.69 3.80 8.51
N GLY A 261 -16.83 3.25 9.71
CA GLY A 261 -17.78 3.74 10.72
C GLY A 261 -17.20 4.84 11.60
N ILE A 262 -17.85 5.11 12.73
CA ILE A 262 -17.28 6.01 13.77
C ILE A 262 -16.01 5.41 14.36
N ILE A 263 -15.20 6.27 14.99
CA ILE A 263 -14.03 5.84 15.76
C ILE A 263 -14.50 5.46 17.17
N ASP A 264 -14.44 4.17 17.49
CA ASP A 264 -14.60 3.65 18.84
C ASP A 264 -13.31 3.86 19.68
N PRO A 265 -13.41 4.13 21.00
CA PRO A 265 -12.25 4.21 21.90
C PRO A 265 -11.29 3.02 21.82
N PHE A 266 -11.77 1.82 21.47
CA PHE A 266 -10.94 0.64 21.24
C PHE A 266 -9.84 0.88 20.18
N TYR A 267 -10.12 1.67 19.14
CA TYR A 267 -9.16 1.94 18.08
C TYR A 267 -7.99 2.83 18.54
N VAL A 268 -8.08 3.47 19.70
CA VAL A 268 -6.95 4.17 20.32
C VAL A 268 -5.81 3.18 20.65
N GLU A 269 -6.15 2.01 21.17
CA GLU A 269 -5.15 0.95 21.44
C GLU A 269 -4.60 0.35 20.15
N GLN A 270 -5.38 0.37 19.05
CA GLN A 270 -4.91 -0.07 17.75
C GLN A 270 -3.90 0.91 17.15
N ILE A 271 -4.18 2.21 17.15
CA ILE A 271 -3.23 3.21 16.63
C ILE A 271 -1.96 3.31 17.48
N ILE A 272 -2.02 3.06 18.79
CA ILE A 272 -0.83 2.92 19.64
C ILE A 272 0.04 1.75 19.18
N ARG A 273 -0.57 0.59 18.92
CA ARG A 273 0.16 -0.56 18.37
C ARG A 273 0.79 -0.24 17.03
N TYR A 274 0.10 0.53 16.18
CA TYR A 274 0.66 0.96 14.89
C TYR A 274 1.88 1.86 15.08
N ILE A 275 1.85 2.79 16.04
CA ILE A 275 3.01 3.63 16.40
C ILE A 275 4.19 2.75 16.84
N GLU A 276 3.96 1.81 17.74
CA GLU A 276 5.00 0.90 18.21
C GLU A 276 5.57 0.04 17.08
N TRP A 277 4.70 -0.55 16.25
CA TRP A 277 5.11 -1.37 15.12
C TRP A 277 5.91 -0.55 14.10
N ALA A 278 5.44 0.63 13.73
CA ALA A 278 6.16 1.52 12.81
C ALA A 278 7.56 1.86 13.32
N SER A 279 7.73 2.11 14.63
CA SER A 279 9.04 2.38 15.23
C SER A 279 10.01 1.19 15.18
N ARG A 280 9.49 -0.04 15.08
CA ARG A 280 10.30 -1.28 14.96
C ARG A 280 10.52 -1.68 13.51
N LEU A 281 9.54 -1.45 12.65
CA LEU A 281 9.55 -1.85 11.25
C LEU A 281 10.34 -0.87 10.39
N ILE A 282 10.12 0.43 10.54
CA ILE A 282 10.74 1.45 9.67
C ILE A 282 12.17 1.74 10.16
N PRO A 283 13.21 1.45 9.35
CA PRO A 283 14.60 1.67 9.76
C PRO A 283 14.88 3.13 10.13
N GLY A 284 15.34 3.35 11.36
CA GLY A 284 15.68 4.67 11.91
C GLY A 284 14.51 5.45 12.50
N ALA A 285 13.28 4.94 12.44
CA ALA A 285 12.14 5.56 13.12
C ALA A 285 12.21 5.32 14.63
N LYS A 286 12.00 6.37 15.42
CA LYS A 286 11.80 6.28 16.87
C LYS A 286 10.34 6.53 17.19
N LYS A 287 9.84 5.96 18.29
CA LYS A 287 8.43 6.11 18.72
C LYS A 287 8.00 7.58 18.76
N GLU A 288 8.86 8.46 19.26
CA GLU A 288 8.61 9.89 19.41
C GLU A 288 8.48 10.63 18.06
N MET A 289 8.99 10.03 16.99
CA MET A 289 8.88 10.55 15.63
C MET A 289 7.61 10.07 14.92
N VAL A 290 6.86 9.12 15.51
CA VAL A 290 5.68 8.54 14.89
C VAL A 290 4.41 9.22 15.42
N LYS A 291 3.68 9.86 14.52
CA LYS A 291 2.35 10.41 14.75
C LYS A 291 1.28 9.37 14.37
N GLY A 292 0.32 9.14 15.26
CA GLY A 292 -0.85 8.29 14.97
C GLY A 292 -2.06 9.15 14.62
N ILE A 293 -2.74 8.82 13.52
CA ILE A 293 -3.96 9.49 13.08
C ILE A 293 -5.10 8.48 12.96
N LEU A 294 -6.18 8.71 13.70
CA LEU A 294 -7.44 7.98 13.56
C LEU A 294 -8.38 8.74 12.63
N ILE A 295 -9.00 8.03 11.69
CA ILE A 295 -10.01 8.61 10.79
C ILE A 295 -11.26 7.74 10.82
N GLY A 296 -12.43 8.35 11.02
CA GLY A 296 -13.71 7.65 10.89
C GLY A 296 -14.84 8.58 10.49
N ARG A 297 -16.04 8.02 10.34
CA ARG A 297 -17.24 8.77 9.99
C ARG A 297 -17.63 9.74 11.11
N ASP A 298 -18.28 10.84 10.76
CA ASP A 298 -18.91 11.75 11.72
C ASP A 298 -19.81 11.02 12.75
N PHE A 299 -19.72 11.43 14.02
CA PHE A 299 -20.47 10.79 15.12
C PHE A 299 -21.99 11.04 15.05
N GLY A 300 -22.46 12.05 14.32
CA GLY A 300 -23.85 12.49 14.36
C GLY A 300 -24.26 12.81 15.81
N ASN A 301 -25.28 12.11 16.30
CA ASN A 301 -25.81 12.29 17.65
C ASN A 301 -25.12 11.42 18.73
N GLN A 302 -24.05 10.69 18.38
CA GLN A 302 -23.37 9.75 19.30
C GLN A 302 -22.31 10.49 20.15
N THR A 303 -22.74 11.46 20.96
CA THR A 303 -21.88 12.32 21.78
C THR A 303 -21.07 11.54 22.81
N ASP A 304 -21.68 10.57 23.48
CA ASP A 304 -21.03 9.82 24.56
C ASP A 304 -19.81 9.03 24.07
N VAL A 305 -19.91 8.44 22.87
CA VAL A 305 -18.79 7.71 22.24
C VAL A 305 -17.66 8.68 21.88
N LYS A 306 -18.01 9.86 21.35
CA LYS A 306 -17.04 10.91 21.04
C LYS A 306 -16.30 11.38 22.29
N GLU A 307 -17.02 11.65 23.38
CA GLU A 307 -16.42 12.10 24.64
C GLU A 307 -15.50 11.03 25.26
N SER A 308 -15.92 9.77 25.23
CA SER A 308 -15.10 8.63 25.67
C SER A 308 -13.80 8.51 24.87
N LEU A 309 -13.87 8.66 23.54
CA LEU A 309 -12.69 8.67 22.67
C LEU A 309 -11.73 9.80 23.04
N LEU A 310 -12.24 11.02 23.19
CA LEU A 310 -11.44 12.20 23.53
C LEU A 310 -10.78 12.07 24.90
N SER A 311 -11.50 11.55 25.90
CA SER A 311 -10.95 11.26 27.23
C SER A 311 -9.77 10.30 27.15
N LYS A 312 -9.95 9.18 26.44
CA LYS A 312 -8.90 8.16 26.26
C LYS A 312 -7.67 8.72 25.53
N MET A 313 -7.87 9.55 24.50
CA MET A 313 -6.75 10.22 23.82
C MET A 313 -6.02 11.21 24.73
N LYS A 314 -6.76 11.96 25.57
CA LYS A 314 -6.20 12.94 26.50
C LYS A 314 -5.32 12.29 27.56
N GLU A 315 -5.72 11.13 28.09
CA GLU A 315 -4.92 10.30 29.01
C GLU A 315 -3.53 9.96 28.43
N LEU A 316 -3.42 9.86 27.10
CA LEU A 316 -2.23 9.39 26.40
C LEU A 316 -1.41 10.52 25.76
N LYS A 317 -1.85 11.79 25.86
CA LYS A 317 -1.28 12.95 25.18
C LYS A 317 0.20 13.24 25.53
N GLY A 318 0.71 12.70 26.63
CA GLY A 318 2.12 12.79 27.03
C GLY A 318 3.00 11.62 26.59
N LEU A 319 2.40 10.52 26.14
CA LEU A 319 3.12 9.29 25.76
C LEU A 319 3.15 9.06 24.25
N TYR A 320 2.09 9.51 23.56
CA TYR A 320 1.89 9.30 22.13
C TYR A 320 1.39 10.58 21.45
N HIS A 321 1.87 10.84 20.23
CA HIS A 321 1.35 11.91 19.39
C HIS A 321 0.14 11.39 18.62
N LEU A 322 -1.06 11.61 19.16
CA LEU A 322 -2.32 11.12 18.59
C LEU A 322 -3.20 12.27 18.11
N GLU A 323 -3.79 12.10 16.93
CA GLU A 323 -4.86 12.94 16.42
C GLU A 323 -6.01 12.09 15.90
N ALA A 324 -7.21 12.65 15.88
CA ALA A 324 -8.38 12.00 15.33
C ALA A 324 -9.15 12.98 14.45
N TYR A 325 -9.70 12.47 13.35
CA TYR A 325 -10.49 13.23 12.38
C TYR A 325 -11.77 12.50 12.07
N THR A 326 -12.87 13.24 11.94
CA THR A 326 -14.07 12.72 11.28
C THR A 326 -14.09 13.11 9.82
N TYR A 327 -14.60 12.22 8.97
CA TYR A 327 -14.87 12.53 7.57
C TYR A 327 -16.35 12.75 7.31
N TYR A 328 -16.65 13.58 6.31
CA TYR A 328 -17.97 13.77 5.74
C TYR A 328 -17.85 14.10 4.25
N ILE A 329 -18.94 13.95 3.50
CA ILE A 329 -18.95 14.19 2.07
C ILE A 329 -19.78 15.43 1.78
N GLU A 330 -19.18 16.37 1.06
CA GLU A 330 -19.82 17.63 0.65
C GLU A 330 -19.41 17.93 -0.80
N ASN A 331 -20.39 18.20 -1.67
CA ASN A 331 -20.15 18.48 -3.10
C ASN A 331 -19.28 17.43 -3.82
N ASN A 332 -19.53 16.13 -3.55
CA ASN A 332 -18.74 15.00 -4.06
C ASN A 332 -17.24 15.05 -3.69
N LEU A 333 -16.89 15.73 -2.60
CA LEU A 333 -15.54 15.75 -2.05
C LEU A 333 -15.55 15.21 -0.63
N LEU A 334 -14.53 14.44 -0.29
CA LEU A 334 -14.31 13.97 1.07
C LEU A 334 -13.63 15.07 1.89
N LYS A 335 -14.27 15.51 2.95
CA LYS A 335 -13.76 16.54 3.87
C LYS A 335 -13.50 15.94 5.23
N PHE A 336 -12.58 16.56 5.96
CA PHE A 336 -12.12 16.11 7.27
C PHE A 336 -12.28 17.22 8.30
N LYS A 337 -12.70 16.85 9.50
CA LYS A 337 -12.77 17.74 10.65
C LYS A 337 -11.97 17.14 11.79
N LYS A 338 -10.99 17.88 12.31
CA LYS A 338 -10.22 17.47 13.48
C LYS A 338 -11.13 17.37 14.69
N LEU A 339 -10.97 16.31 15.48
CA LEU A 339 -11.58 16.18 16.78
C LEU A 339 -10.68 16.87 17.80
N GLU A 340 -11.18 17.96 18.38
CA GLU A 340 -10.49 18.70 19.44
C GLU A 340 -10.77 18.01 20.78
N ALA A 341 -9.70 17.75 21.54
CA ALA A 341 -9.70 17.09 22.85
C ALA A 341 -9.44 18.08 23.98
#